data_AF-A0A6G1K194-F1
#
_entry.id   AF-A0A6G1K194-F1
#
_cell.length_a   1.000
_cell.length_b   1.000
_cell.length_c   1.000
_cell.angle_alpha   90.00
_cell.angle_beta   90.00
_cell.angle_gamma   90.00
#
_symmetry.space_group_name_H-M   'P 1'
#
loop_
_entity.id
_entity.type
_entity.pdbx_description
1 polymer ?
#
loop_
_entity_poly.entity_id
_entity_poly.type
_entity_poly.pdbx_seq_one_letter_code
_entity_poly.pdbx_strand_id
1 'polypeptide(L)'
;MRLKLVPLGISVISLVTGAVTTNLMTNGSIPKLSDTSLFKLAEKEITALARGEDGNPRMAVDTFAKKVVNNVLSSARGKLWRGQIALIIY
;
A
#
# COMPACT_ATOMS: atom_id res chain seq x y z
N MET A 1 -16.09 5.88 11.52
CA MET A 1 -17.08 4.86 11.11
C MET A 1 -17.13 3.61 12.01
N ARG A 2 -16.00 2.97 12.36
CA ARG A 2 -15.97 1.71 13.13
C ARG A 2 -16.91 1.63 14.34
N LEU A 3 -16.90 2.63 15.22
CA LEU A 3 -17.68 2.61 16.48
C LEU A 3 -19.21 2.59 16.27
N LYS A 4 -19.70 3.14 15.15
CA LYS A 4 -21.15 3.20 14.87
C LYS A 4 -21.72 1.89 14.33
N LEU A 5 -20.88 0.98 13.83
CA LEU A 5 -21.29 -0.29 13.20
C LEU A 5 -21.23 -1.49 14.17
N VAL A 6 -20.56 -1.33 15.32
CA VAL A 6 -20.48 -2.36 16.36
C VAL A 6 -21.86 -2.84 16.85
N PRO A 7 -22.86 -1.97 17.08
CA PRO A 7 -24.19 -2.40 17.51
C PRO A 7 -24.94 -3.27 16.50
N LEU A 8 -24.52 -3.25 15.23
CA LEU A 8 -25.10 -4.08 14.15
C LEU A 8 -24.36 -5.42 13.99
N GLY A 9 -23.42 -5.75 14.87
CA GLY A 9 -22.60 -6.96 14.78
C GLY A 9 -21.54 -6.92 13.67
N ILE A 10 -21.31 -5.75 13.04
CA ILE A 10 -20.35 -5.60 11.94
C ILE A 10 -18.96 -5.26 12.50
N SER A 11 -17.96 -6.05 12.12
CA SER A 11 -16.55 -5.77 12.40
C SER A 11 -15.89 -5.04 11.22
N VAL A 12 -15.07 -4.03 11.52
CA VAL A 12 -14.33 -3.26 10.52
C VAL A 12 -12.85 -3.27 10.85
N ILE A 13 -12.04 -3.61 9.85
CA ILE A 13 -10.58 -3.53 9.87
C ILE A 13 -10.09 -2.42 8.94
N SER A 14 -9.02 -1.76 9.32
CA SER A 14 -8.30 -0.82 8.45
C SER A 14 -7.03 -1.50 7.96
N LEU A 15 -7.00 -1.89 6.69
CA LEU A 15 -5.82 -2.49 6.08
C LEU A 15 -4.91 -1.38 5.55
N VAL A 16 -3.71 -1.27 6.12
CA VAL A 16 -2.66 -0.41 5.61
C VAL A 16 -1.71 -1.25 4.78
N THR A 17 -1.57 -0.88 3.51
CA THR A 17 -0.85 -1.64 2.50
C THR A 17 0.52 -1.04 2.25
N GLY A 18 1.56 -1.84 2.45
CA GLY A 18 2.87 -1.58 1.89
C GLY A 18 2.95 -1.99 0.42
N ALA A 19 4.18 -2.17 -0.07
CA ALA A 19 4.44 -2.50 -1.45
C ALA A 19 4.03 -3.95 -1.80
N VAL A 20 3.18 -4.09 -2.82
CA VAL A 20 2.66 -5.37 -3.34
C VAL A 20 2.78 -5.35 -4.86
N THR A 21 3.16 -6.48 -5.46
CA THR A 21 3.37 -6.62 -6.91
C THR A 21 2.04 -6.64 -7.68
N THR A 22 1.38 -5.49 -7.77
CA THR A 22 0.08 -5.32 -8.45
C THR A 22 0.24 -4.50 -9.73
N ASN A 23 -0.78 -4.49 -10.57
CA ASN A 23 -0.85 -3.63 -11.76
C ASN A 23 -1.31 -2.19 -11.44
N LEU A 24 -1.34 -1.79 -10.16
CA LEU A 24 -1.83 -0.47 -9.74
C LEU A 24 -1.05 0.68 -10.41
N MET A 25 0.26 0.50 -10.57
CA MET A 25 1.17 1.52 -11.11
C MET A 25 1.25 1.50 -12.65
N THR A 26 0.69 0.47 -13.31
CA THR A 26 0.82 0.28 -14.76
C THR A 26 0.20 1.42 -15.58
N ASN A 27 -0.92 1.98 -15.10
CA ASN A 27 -1.65 3.06 -15.75
C ASN A 27 -1.62 4.36 -14.93
N GLY A 28 -0.72 4.45 -13.95
CA GLY A 28 -0.57 5.63 -13.11
C GLY A 28 -0.05 6.82 -13.93
N SER A 29 -0.47 8.03 -13.55
CA SER A 29 0.12 9.24 -14.12
C SER A 29 1.59 9.32 -13.73
N ILE A 30 2.47 9.41 -14.73
CA ILE A 30 3.90 9.60 -14.48
C ILE A 30 4.13 11.08 -14.18
N PRO A 31 4.69 11.43 -13.02
CA PRO A 31 4.98 12.82 -12.68
C PRO A 31 6.06 13.37 -13.62
N LYS A 32 5.79 14.53 -14.22
CA LYS A 32 6.77 15.32 -14.96
C LYS A 32 7.13 16.53 -14.12
N LEU A 33 8.40 16.67 -13.76
CA LEU A 33 8.88 17.78 -12.96
C LEU A 33 9.22 18.97 -13.85
N SER A 34 8.89 20.18 -13.40
CA SER A 34 9.36 21.40 -14.05
C SER A 34 10.88 21.46 -14.01
N ASP A 35 11.48 22.10 -15.01
CA ASP A 35 12.95 22.22 -15.09
C ASP A 35 13.53 23.07 -13.95
N THR A 36 12.69 23.91 -13.32
CA THR A 36 13.03 24.70 -12.13
C THR A 36 12.88 23.94 -10.81
N SER A 37 12.43 22.68 -10.84
CA SER A 37 12.24 21.89 -9.63
C SER A 37 13.58 21.57 -8.96
N LEU A 38 13.65 21.74 -7.64
CA LEU A 38 14.79 21.33 -6.83
C LEU A 38 15.07 19.82 -6.93
N PHE A 39 14.05 19.02 -7.25
CA PHE A 39 14.15 17.57 -7.41
C PHE A 39 14.35 17.13 -8.86
N LYS A 40 14.61 18.05 -9.80
CA LYS A 40 14.76 17.71 -11.22
C LYS A 40 15.85 16.65 -11.45
N LEU A 41 16.94 16.70 -10.68
CA LEU A 41 18.01 15.70 -10.73
C LEU A 41 17.55 14.27 -10.35
N ALA A 42 16.48 14.14 -9.57
CA ALA A 42 15.91 12.88 -9.12
C ALA A 42 14.67 12.45 -9.94
N GLU A 43 14.37 13.13 -11.05
CA GLU A 43 13.17 12.85 -11.86
C GLU A 43 13.12 11.40 -12.35
N LYS A 44 14.28 10.81 -12.66
CA LYS A 44 14.41 9.42 -13.09
C LYS A 44 13.98 8.46 -11.98
N GLU A 45 14.47 8.64 -10.78
CA GLU A 45 14.17 7.81 -9.61
C GLU A 45 12.70 7.96 -9.21
N ILE A 46 12.17 9.18 -9.24
CA ILE A 46 10.75 9.47 -8.98
C ILE A 46 9.87 8.78 -10.02
N THR A 47 10.25 8.82 -11.30
CA THR A 47 9.55 8.12 -12.38
C THR A 47 9.58 6.60 -12.19
N ALA A 48 10.74 6.04 -11.84
CA ALA A 48 10.88 4.62 -11.57
C ALA A 48 9.99 4.18 -10.38
N LEU A 49 9.97 4.96 -9.30
CA LEU A 49 9.07 4.74 -8.16
C LEU A 49 7.59 4.81 -8.57
N ALA A 50 7.21 5.81 -9.37
CA ALA A 50 5.85 5.97 -9.87
C ALA A 50 5.38 4.83 -10.80
N ARG A 51 6.32 4.11 -11.42
CA ARG A 51 6.03 2.89 -12.21
C ARG A 51 6.14 1.60 -11.42
N GLY A 52 6.69 1.66 -10.21
CA GLY A 52 7.03 0.47 -9.42
C GLY A 52 8.28 -0.25 -9.88
N GLU A 53 9.16 0.41 -10.64
CA GLU A 53 10.42 -0.06 -11.21
C GLU A 53 11.65 0.40 -10.41
N ASP A 54 11.44 0.92 -9.20
CA ASP A 54 12.46 1.43 -8.26
C ASP A 54 13.37 0.36 -7.63
N GLY A 55 13.19 -0.92 -7.98
CA GLY A 55 13.96 -2.03 -7.40
C GLY A 55 13.59 -2.39 -5.95
N ASN A 56 12.60 -1.72 -5.36
CA ASN A 56 12.19 -2.02 -3.98
C ASN A 56 11.52 -3.41 -3.89
N PRO A 57 11.79 -4.18 -2.82
CA PRO A 57 11.16 -5.48 -2.63
C PRO A 57 9.64 -5.32 -2.47
N ARG A 58 8.89 -6.18 -3.13
CA ARG A 58 7.41 -6.19 -3.12
C ARG A 58 6.89 -7.55 -2.71
N MET A 59 5.77 -7.56 -1.99
CA MET A 59 5.09 -8.82 -1.65
C MET A 59 4.33 -9.33 -2.87
N ALA A 60 4.41 -10.63 -3.16
CA ALA A 60 3.55 -11.26 -4.16
C ALA A 60 2.07 -11.16 -3.78
N VAL A 61 1.19 -10.94 -4.77
CA VAL A 61 -0.25 -10.71 -4.56
C VAL A 61 -0.92 -11.86 -3.82
N ASP A 62 -0.63 -13.10 -4.21
CA ASP A 62 -1.24 -14.29 -3.59
C ASP A 62 -0.86 -14.40 -2.10
N THR A 63 0.40 -14.12 -1.78
CA THR A 63 0.89 -14.12 -0.40
C THR A 63 0.23 -13.00 0.41
N PHE A 64 0.08 -11.81 -0.17
CA PHE A 64 -0.62 -10.70 0.46
C PHE A 64 -2.08 -11.04 0.73
N ALA A 65 -2.80 -11.55 -0.29
CA ALA A 65 -4.21 -11.92 -0.19
C ALA A 65 -4.44 -13.00 0.89
N LYS A 66 -3.64 -14.07 0.88
CA LYS A 66 -3.69 -15.13 1.91
C LYS A 66 -3.50 -14.55 3.30
N LYS A 67 -2.50 -13.68 3.50
CA LYS A 67 -2.27 -13.04 4.78
C LYS A 67 -3.44 -12.17 5.21
N VAL A 68 -4.06 -11.40 4.31
CA VAL A 68 -5.22 -10.55 4.62
C VAL A 68 -6.42 -11.41 5.03
N VAL A 69 -6.77 -12.41 4.23
CA VAL A 69 -7.87 -13.35 4.50
C VAL A 69 -7.69 -14.01 5.87
N ASN A 70 -6.48 -14.48 6.18
CA ASN A 70 -6.21 -15.11 7.48
C ASN A 70 -6.49 -14.16 8.66
N ASN A 71 -6.20 -12.86 8.54
CA ASN A 71 -6.54 -11.92 9.63
C ASN A 71 -8.05 -11.69 9.75
N VAL A 72 -8.77 -11.69 8.64
CA VAL A 72 -10.23 -11.56 8.64
C VAL A 72 -10.84 -12.77 9.32
N LEU A 73 -10.41 -13.98 8.95
CA LEU A 73 -10.88 -15.23 9.56
C LEU A 73 -10.50 -15.35 11.04
N SER A 74 -9.34 -14.81 11.45
CA SER A 74 -8.93 -14.77 12.85
C SER A 74 -9.62 -13.67 13.67
N SER A 75 -10.66 -13.03 13.14
CA SER A 75 -11.41 -11.94 13.81
C SER A 75 -10.53 -10.77 14.26
N ALA A 76 -9.49 -10.45 13.49
CA ALA A 76 -8.61 -9.33 13.82
C ALA A 76 -9.39 -8.00 13.83
N ARG A 77 -8.96 -7.06 14.67
CA ARG A 77 -9.63 -5.75 14.85
C ARG A 77 -8.62 -4.62 14.72
N GLY A 78 -9.09 -3.46 14.25
CA GLY A 78 -8.26 -2.26 14.18
C GLY A 78 -7.41 -2.17 12.91
N LYS A 79 -6.21 -1.60 13.04
CA LYS A 79 -5.30 -1.39 11.90
C LYS A 79 -4.45 -2.64 11.68
N LEU A 80 -4.42 -3.13 10.45
CA LEU A 80 -3.60 -4.25 10.03
C LEU A 80 -2.61 -3.77 8.98
N TRP A 81 -1.35 -4.13 9.14
CA TRP A 81 -0.27 -3.72 8.25
C TRP A 81 0.19 -4.93 7.45
N ARG A 82 0.10 -4.87 6.12
CA ARG A 82 0.48 -5.96 5.21
C ARG A 82 1.16 -5.41 3.97
N GLY A 83 2.02 -6.19 3.35
CA GLY A 83 2.87 -5.74 2.23
C GLY A 83 4.31 -5.46 2.70
N GLN A 84 5.22 -5.29 1.74
CA GLN A 84 6.61 -4.96 2.07
C GLN A 84 6.73 -3.49 2.46
N ILE A 85 7.66 -3.17 3.38
CA ILE A 85 7.86 -1.80 3.87
C ILE A 85 6.58 -1.19 4.49
N ALA A 86 5.60 -2.04 4.86
CA ALA A 86 4.46 -1.62 5.68
C ALA A 86 4.96 -1.40 7.11
N LEU A 87 5.50 -0.22 7.40
CA LEU A 87 5.99 0.14 8.73
C LEU A 87 4.87 0.71 9.59
N ILE A 88 4.81 0.28 10.86
CA ILE A 88 4.12 1.04 11.90
C ILE A 88 4.96 2.29 12.15
N ILE A 89 4.44 3.46 11.77
CA ILE A 89 4.95 4.74 12.26
C ILE A 89 4.22 5.00 13.58
N TYR A 90 4.96 5.00 14.69
CA TYR A 90 4.46 5.31 16.03
C TYR A 90 4.27 6.82 16.20
#